data_AF-A0A7Z0UXC5-F1
#
_entry.id   AF-A0A7Z0UXC5-F1
#
_cell.length_a   1.000
_cell.length_b   1.000
_cell.length_c   1.000
_cell.angle_alpha   90.00
_cell.angle_beta   90.00
_cell.angle_gamma   90.00
#
_symmetry.space_group_name_H-M   'P 1'
#
loop_
_entity.id
_entity.type
_entity.pdbx_description
1 polymer ?
#
loop_
_entity_poly.entity_id
_entity_poly.type
_entity_poly.pdbx_seq_one_letter_code
_entity_poly.pdbx_strand_id
1 'polypeptide(L)'
;MDTVLSFDGSFEGFLSAVFEGYALKLLGADIVNQHRFVPSFLQTVIDCPTDPAKAARVMTKLQALCSKKELNEILSAFLSENEQVYSSLYRLIQQKIKRPKQAMLSNLGDPDARLVSNLVQKVHRERHRMCAFVRFEHGTICILPRSFQILMSCR
;
A
#
# COMPACT_ATOMS: atom_id res chain seq x y z
N MET A 1 -13.16 -19.72 10.15
CA MET A 1 -14.06 -18.61 9.79
C MET A 1 -13.18 -17.54 9.23
N ASP A 2 -13.32 -17.24 7.95
CA ASP A 2 -12.46 -16.31 7.26
C ASP A 2 -13.00 -14.90 7.50
N THR A 3 -12.25 -14.11 8.27
CA THR A 3 -12.60 -12.74 8.59
C THR A 3 -11.97 -11.80 7.59
N VAL A 4 -12.79 -10.95 7.00
CA VAL A 4 -12.38 -9.97 5.98
C VAL A 4 -12.67 -8.57 6.48
N LEU A 5 -11.72 -7.66 6.34
CA LEU A 5 -11.89 -6.24 6.68
C LEU A 5 -12.25 -5.47 5.42
N SER A 6 -13.37 -4.75 5.44
CA SER A 6 -13.79 -3.90 4.33
C SER A 6 -13.46 -2.42 4.61
N PHE A 7 -13.12 -1.66 3.57
CA PHE A 7 -12.90 -0.21 3.67
C PHE A 7 -13.38 0.51 2.40
N ASP A 8 -13.46 1.84 2.47
CA ASP A 8 -14.00 2.74 1.45
C ASP A 8 -13.17 2.94 0.16
N GLY A 9 -12.03 2.28 0.04
CA GLY A 9 -11.11 2.46 -1.08
C GLY A 9 -10.16 3.65 -0.93
N SER A 10 -10.30 4.47 0.11
CA SER A 10 -9.37 5.54 0.41
C SER A 10 -8.11 5.02 1.09
N PHE A 11 -7.00 5.75 0.97
CA PHE A 11 -5.75 5.37 1.64
C PHE A 11 -5.87 5.49 3.17
N GLU A 12 -6.61 6.49 3.67
CA GLU A 12 -6.88 6.64 5.11
C GLU A 12 -7.77 5.52 5.65
N GLY A 13 -8.77 5.09 4.88
CA GLY A 13 -9.60 3.93 5.18
C GLY A 13 -8.79 2.64 5.24
N PHE A 14 -7.85 2.45 4.31
CA PHE A 14 -6.92 1.32 4.35
C PHE A 14 -6.08 1.32 5.64
N LEU A 15 -5.49 2.46 6.03
CA LEU A 15 -4.71 2.54 7.27
C LEU A 15 -5.57 2.33 8.52
N SER A 16 -6.83 2.77 8.50
CA SER A 16 -7.80 2.51 9.56
C SER A 16 -8.11 1.02 9.67
N ALA A 17 -8.31 0.32 8.54
CA ALA A 17 -8.49 -1.13 8.50
C ALA A 17 -7.24 -1.88 9.01
N VAL A 18 -6.03 -1.42 8.66
CA VAL A 18 -4.77 -1.97 9.20
C VAL A 18 -4.73 -1.83 10.73
N PHE A 19 -5.16 -0.69 11.27
CA PHE A 19 -5.25 -0.46 12.71
C PHE A 19 -6.22 -1.44 13.38
N GLU A 20 -7.43 -1.58 12.83
CA GLU A 20 -8.46 -2.49 13.36
C GLU A 20 -8.03 -3.94 13.30
N GLY A 21 -7.47 -4.40 12.18
CA GLY A 21 -6.94 -5.76 12.08
C GLY A 21 -5.85 -6.04 13.12
N TYR A 22 -5.03 -5.03 13.45
CA TYR A 22 -4.04 -5.12 14.52
C TYR A 22 -4.67 -5.15 15.92
N ALA A 23 -5.67 -4.31 16.17
CA ALA A 23 -6.39 -4.25 17.44
C ALA A 23 -7.11 -5.57 17.74
N LEU A 24 -7.72 -6.17 16.70
CA LEU A 24 -8.42 -7.47 16.75
C LEU A 24 -7.47 -8.68 16.66
N LYS A 25 -6.16 -8.46 16.53
CA LYS A 25 -5.12 -9.51 16.37
C LYS A 25 -5.41 -10.49 15.22
N LEU A 26 -6.01 -9.99 14.14
CA LEU A 26 -6.33 -10.76 12.95
C LEU A 26 -5.05 -10.95 12.10
N LEU A 27 -4.26 -11.97 12.47
CA LEU A 27 -3.06 -12.32 11.72
C LEU A 27 -3.47 -12.93 10.38
N GLY A 28 -3.15 -12.24 9.28
CA GLY A 28 -3.43 -12.73 7.92
C GLY A 28 -4.87 -12.56 7.42
N ALA A 29 -5.71 -11.76 8.10
CA ALA A 29 -7.00 -11.38 7.54
C ALA A 29 -6.83 -10.67 6.19
N ASP A 30 -7.82 -10.88 5.31
CA ASP A 30 -7.86 -10.20 4.03
C ASP A 30 -8.48 -8.82 4.18
N ILE A 31 -7.91 -7.86 3.45
CA ILE A 31 -8.44 -6.50 3.38
C ILE A 31 -9.00 -6.30 1.98
N VAL A 32 -10.22 -5.82 1.89
CA VAL A 32 -10.95 -5.68 0.62
C VAL A 32 -11.59 -4.31 0.50
N ASN A 33 -11.69 -3.82 -0.73
CA ASN A 33 -12.42 -2.59 -1.02
C ASN A 33 -13.92 -2.91 -1.05
N GLN A 34 -14.70 -2.23 -0.21
CA GLN A 34 -16.14 -2.43 -0.06
C GLN A 34 -16.92 -2.25 -1.37
N HIS A 35 -16.40 -1.44 -2.31
CA HIS A 35 -17.06 -1.15 -3.58
C HIS A 35 -16.85 -2.23 -4.64
N ARG A 36 -15.84 -3.07 -4.48
CA ARG A 36 -15.47 -4.09 -5.48
C ARG A 36 -15.65 -5.53 -4.98
N PHE A 37 -15.74 -5.70 -3.67
CA PHE A 37 -15.84 -7.00 -3.05
C PHE A 37 -17.28 -7.52 -2.99
N VAL A 38 -17.46 -8.79 -3.35
CA VAL A 38 -18.73 -9.52 -3.16
C VAL A 38 -18.53 -10.52 -2.02
N PRO A 39 -19.24 -10.36 -0.89
CA PRO A 39 -19.07 -11.24 0.26
C PRO A 39 -19.53 -12.66 -0.04
N SER A 40 -18.72 -13.65 0.35
CA SER A 40 -19.13 -15.06 0.33
C SER A 40 -19.94 -15.40 1.58
N PHE A 41 -20.87 -16.35 1.48
CA PHE A 41 -21.74 -16.77 2.59
C PHE A 41 -20.96 -17.29 3.83
N LEU A 42 -19.73 -17.79 3.64
CA LEU A 42 -18.88 -18.32 4.71
C LEU A 42 -17.95 -17.28 5.35
N GLN A 43 -17.95 -16.04 4.84
CA GLN A 43 -17.04 -14.99 5.29
C GLN A 43 -17.74 -14.05 6.26
N THR A 44 -17.01 -13.65 7.30
CA THR A 44 -17.44 -12.57 8.20
C THR A 44 -16.78 -11.28 7.75
N VAL A 45 -17.57 -10.34 7.24
CA VAL A 45 -17.09 -9.02 6.84
C VAL A 45 -17.20 -8.05 8.00
N ILE A 46 -16.10 -7.40 8.33
CA ILE A 46 -16.04 -6.32 9.33
C ILE A 46 -15.82 -5.01 8.58
N ASP A 47 -16.82 -4.15 8.61
CA ASP A 47 -16.71 -2.83 8.01
C ASP A 47 -15.85 -1.91 8.88
N CYS A 48 -14.77 -1.39 8.31
CA CYS A 48 -13.84 -0.51 8.98
C CYS A 48 -14.08 0.94 8.50
N PRO A 49 -14.76 1.78 9.30
CA PRO A 49 -14.97 3.18 8.94
C PRO A 49 -13.63 3.94 8.96
N THR A 50 -13.50 4.88 8.03
CA THR A 50 -12.33 5.76 7.94
C THR A 50 -12.26 6.66 9.15
N ASP A 51 -11.16 6.58 9.90
CA ASP A 51 -10.88 7.42 11.06
C ASP A 51 -9.50 8.07 10.88
N PRO A 52 -9.42 9.40 10.67
CA PRO A 52 -8.17 10.08 10.42
C PRO A 52 -7.21 10.00 11.62
N ALA A 53 -7.71 9.88 12.84
CA ALA A 53 -6.85 9.73 14.02
C ALA A 53 -6.18 8.34 14.05
N LYS A 54 -6.90 7.28 13.67
CA LYS A 54 -6.32 5.93 13.54
C LYS A 54 -5.32 5.89 12.39
N ALA A 55 -5.68 6.44 11.23
CA ALA A 55 -4.82 6.52 10.07
C ALA A 55 -3.51 7.25 10.37
N ALA A 56 -3.58 8.41 11.02
CA ALA A 56 -2.41 9.20 11.43
C ALA A 56 -1.47 8.40 12.36
N ARG A 57 -2.01 7.68 13.35
CA ARG A 57 -1.19 6.85 14.26
C ARG A 57 -0.45 5.74 13.51
N VAL A 58 -1.11 5.06 12.58
CA VAL A 58 -0.46 4.04 11.75
C VAL A 58 0.60 4.68 10.86
N MET A 59 0.31 5.84 10.26
CA MET A 59 1.26 6.56 9.43
C MET A 59 2.52 6.97 10.21
N THR A 60 2.39 7.57 11.38
CA THR A 60 3.53 7.95 12.24
C THR A 60 4.38 6.73 12.60
N LYS A 61 3.73 5.59 12.90
CA LYS A 61 4.43 4.34 13.20
C LYS A 61 5.18 3.81 11.98
N LEU A 62 4.57 3.83 10.80
CA LEU A 62 5.22 3.42 9.55
C LEU A 62 6.39 4.34 9.21
N GLN A 63 6.27 5.66 9.42
CA GLN A 63 7.37 6.61 9.20
C GLN A 63 8.58 6.37 10.13
N ALA A 64 8.33 5.91 11.35
CA ALA A 64 9.40 5.57 12.28
C ALA A 64 10.08 4.22 11.96
N LEU A 65 9.36 3.27 11.37
CA LEU A 65 9.84 1.91 11.10
C LEU A 65 10.40 1.70 9.69
N CYS A 66 9.86 2.43 8.72
CA CYS A 66 10.15 2.27 7.30
C CYS A 66 11.03 3.41 6.79
N SER A 67 11.92 3.06 5.86
CA SER A 67 12.66 4.06 5.09
C SER A 67 11.72 4.79 4.12
N LYS A 68 12.13 5.99 3.66
CA LYS A 68 11.38 6.75 2.64
C LYS A 68 11.08 5.93 1.38
N LYS A 69 12.00 5.04 1.00
CA LYS A 69 11.83 4.13 -0.15
C LYS A 69 10.68 3.16 0.08
N GLU A 70 10.63 2.51 1.24
CA GLU A 70 9.58 1.54 1.57
C GLU A 70 8.20 2.21 1.67
N LEU A 71 8.13 3.43 2.21
CA LEU A 71 6.87 4.20 2.21
C LEU A 71 6.37 4.50 0.79
N ASN A 72 7.29 4.89 -0.11
CA ASN A 72 6.96 5.11 -1.52
C ASN A 72 6.52 3.81 -2.22
N GLU A 73 7.11 2.67 -1.87
CA GLU A 73 6.70 1.35 -2.37
C GLU A 73 5.29 0.98 -1.90
N ILE A 74 4.96 1.20 -0.62
CA ILE A 74 3.60 1.00 -0.08
C ILE A 74 2.59 1.85 -0.85
N LEU A 75 2.87 3.15 -1.01
CA LEU A 75 1.99 4.08 -1.72
C LEU A 75 1.83 3.67 -3.20
N SER A 76 2.92 3.33 -3.88
CA SER A 76 2.89 2.92 -5.28
C SER A 76 2.11 1.63 -5.48
N ALA A 77 2.26 0.67 -4.55
CA ALA A 77 1.51 -0.57 -4.58
C ALA A 77 0.01 -0.32 -4.35
N PHE A 78 -0.36 0.51 -3.38
CA PHE A 78 -1.76 0.88 -3.11
C PHE A 78 -2.44 1.48 -4.35
N LEU A 79 -1.72 2.27 -5.14
CA LEU A 79 -2.23 2.90 -6.37
C LEU A 79 -2.26 1.96 -7.59
N SER A 80 -1.88 0.69 -7.45
CA SER A 80 -1.80 -0.25 -8.59
C SER A 80 -3.15 -0.88 -9.02
N GLU A 81 -4.26 -0.46 -8.41
CA GLU A 81 -5.64 -0.89 -8.70
C GLU A 81 -5.93 -2.40 -8.56
N ASN A 82 -5.02 -3.15 -7.93
CA ASN A 82 -5.17 -4.58 -7.68
C ASN A 82 -5.75 -4.83 -6.28
N GLU A 83 -6.85 -5.57 -6.17
CA GLU A 83 -7.48 -5.87 -4.86
C GLU A 83 -6.60 -6.73 -3.94
N GLN A 84 -5.82 -7.65 -4.50
CA GLN A 84 -4.98 -8.56 -3.72
C GLN A 84 -3.83 -7.83 -3.01
N VAL A 85 -3.49 -6.62 -3.48
CA VAL A 85 -2.47 -5.77 -2.86
C VAL A 85 -2.81 -5.42 -1.43
N TYR A 86 -4.08 -5.17 -1.11
CA TYR A 86 -4.43 -4.68 0.22
C TYR A 86 -4.08 -5.73 1.29
N SER A 87 -4.45 -6.99 1.05
CA SER A 87 -4.06 -8.13 1.88
C SER A 87 -2.54 -8.33 1.94
N SER A 88 -1.84 -8.30 0.79
CA SER A 88 -0.39 -8.47 0.76
C SER A 88 0.34 -7.34 1.50
N LEU A 89 -0.09 -6.08 1.32
CA LEU A 89 0.45 -4.94 2.07
C LEU A 89 0.20 -5.08 3.56
N TYR A 90 -0.98 -5.52 3.97
CA TYR A 90 -1.29 -5.75 5.38
C TYR A 90 -0.33 -6.78 6.00
N ARG A 91 -0.13 -7.92 5.33
CA ARG A 91 0.80 -8.97 5.77
C ARG A 91 2.24 -8.48 5.83
N LEU A 92 2.70 -7.72 4.83
CA LEU A 92 4.05 -7.15 4.83
C LEU A 92 4.24 -6.09 5.92
N ILE A 93 3.25 -5.22 6.17
CA ILE A 93 3.25 -4.29 7.30
C ILE A 93 3.31 -5.07 8.61
N GLN A 94 2.59 -6.19 8.71
CA GLN A 94 2.67 -7.08 9.86
C GLN A 94 4.07 -7.65 10.09
N GLN A 95 4.69 -8.16 9.03
CA GLN A 95 6.05 -8.67 9.08
C GLN A 95 7.07 -7.57 9.45
N LYS A 96 6.94 -6.38 8.88
CA LYS A 96 7.83 -5.24 9.14
C LYS A 96 7.77 -4.76 10.59
N ILE A 97 6.57 -4.70 11.17
CA ILE A 97 6.40 -4.35 12.60
C ILE A 97 7.02 -5.44 13.50
N LYS A 98 6.89 -6.72 13.13
CA LYS A 98 7.52 -7.83 13.87
C LYS A 98 9.05 -7.84 13.72
N ARG A 99 9.57 -7.42 12.57
CA ARG A 99 11.01 -7.47 12.21
C ARG A 99 11.48 -6.14 11.61
N PRO A 100 11.66 -5.09 12.43
CA PRO A 100 11.94 -3.75 11.92
C PRO A 100 13.26 -3.61 11.16
N LYS A 101 14.25 -4.46 11.47
CA LYS A 101 15.57 -4.44 10.83
C LYS A 101 15.57 -4.99 9.40
N GLN A 102 14.56 -5.77 9.02
CA GLN A 102 14.49 -6.36 7.68
C GLN A 102 13.76 -5.40 6.73
N ALA A 103 14.22 -5.33 5.48
CA ALA A 103 13.53 -4.54 4.46
C ALA A 103 12.23 -5.24 4.06
N MET A 104 11.17 -4.46 3.76
CA MET A 104 9.87 -5.03 3.39
C MET A 104 9.93 -5.94 2.17
N LEU A 105 10.67 -5.53 1.13
CA LEU A 105 10.73 -6.24 -0.15
C LEU A 105 12.04 -7.02 -0.36
N SER A 106 12.85 -7.25 0.68
CA SER A 106 14.11 -7.98 0.49
C SER A 106 13.91 -9.46 0.19
N ASN A 107 12.82 -10.06 0.67
CA ASN A 107 12.56 -11.48 0.48
C ASN A 107 11.58 -11.72 -0.67
N LEU A 108 12.08 -11.76 -1.91
CA LEU A 108 11.26 -12.08 -3.09
C LEU A 108 10.84 -13.56 -3.18
N GLY A 109 11.26 -14.39 -2.22
CA GLY A 109 10.73 -15.74 -2.03
C GLY A 109 9.30 -15.75 -1.49
N ASP A 110 8.90 -14.70 -0.76
CA ASP A 110 7.54 -14.53 -0.27
C ASP A 110 6.61 -14.09 -1.42
N PRO A 111 5.47 -14.78 -1.67
CA PRO A 111 4.52 -14.37 -2.70
C PRO A 111 3.99 -12.94 -2.50
N ASP A 112 3.78 -12.49 -1.26
CA ASP A 112 3.26 -11.16 -0.96
C ASP A 112 4.28 -10.07 -1.33
N ALA A 113 5.55 -10.27 -0.95
CA ALA A 113 6.65 -9.35 -1.29
C ALA A 113 6.88 -9.29 -2.81
N ARG A 114 6.80 -10.44 -3.49
CA ARG A 114 6.95 -10.53 -4.95
C ARG A 114 5.83 -9.82 -5.68
N LEU A 115 4.58 -10.01 -5.25
CA LEU A 115 3.41 -9.34 -5.81
C LEU A 115 3.56 -7.81 -5.71
N VAL A 116 3.88 -7.31 -4.52
CA VAL A 116 4.06 -5.88 -4.28
C VAL A 116 5.22 -5.32 -5.11
N SER A 117 6.36 -6.00 -5.14
CA SER A 117 7.53 -5.58 -5.94
C SER A 117 7.19 -5.45 -7.43
N ASN A 118 6.48 -6.43 -7.99
CA ASN A 118 6.06 -6.40 -9.39
C ASN A 118 5.11 -5.23 -9.70
N LEU A 119 4.18 -4.93 -8.78
CA LEU A 119 3.22 -3.84 -8.97
C LEU A 119 3.87 -2.48 -8.86
N VAL A 120 4.79 -2.29 -7.90
CA VAL A 120 5.61 -1.07 -7.81
C VAL A 120 6.37 -0.83 -9.11
N GLN A 121 6.99 -1.88 -9.69
CA GLN A 121 7.69 -1.76 -10.96
C GLN A 121 6.76 -1.39 -12.11
N LYS A 122 5.55 -1.97 -12.17
CA LYS A 122 4.54 -1.63 -13.19
C LYS A 122 4.12 -0.17 -13.09
N VAL A 123 3.77 0.32 -11.90
CA VAL A 123 3.35 1.71 -11.66
C VAL A 123 4.49 2.68 -12.00
N HIS A 124 5.72 2.35 -11.64
CA HIS A 124 6.89 3.17 -11.98
C HIS A 124 7.09 3.28 -13.50
N ARG A 125 6.97 2.15 -14.23
CA ARG A 125 7.07 2.13 -15.69
C ARG A 125 5.94 2.93 -16.34
N GLU A 126 4.72 2.84 -15.82
CA GLU A 126 3.58 3.60 -16.33
C GLU A 126 3.79 5.10 -16.17
N ARG A 127 4.15 5.54 -14.96
CA ARG A 127 4.52 6.93 -14.70
C ARG A 127 5.62 7.42 -15.65
N HIS A 128 6.66 6.61 -15.86
CA HIS A 128 7.75 6.97 -16.77
C HIS A 128 7.27 7.09 -18.23
N ARG A 129 6.38 6.21 -18.70
CA ARG A 129 5.78 6.28 -20.03
C ARG A 129 4.94 7.55 -20.20
N MET A 130 4.09 7.86 -19.22
CA MET A 130 3.29 9.09 -19.23
C MET A 130 4.18 10.35 -19.21
N CYS A 131 5.21 10.40 -18.35
CA CYS A 131 6.13 11.54 -18.31
C CYS A 131 6.92 11.68 -19.62
N ALA A 132 7.35 10.59 -20.25
CA ALA A 132 8.05 10.64 -21.53
C ALA A 132 7.14 11.18 -22.64
N PHE A 133 5.86 10.81 -22.65
CA PHE A 133 4.89 11.28 -23.64
C PHE A 133 4.69 12.80 -23.58
N VAL A 134 4.49 13.38 -22.39
CA VAL A 134 4.33 14.84 -22.21
C VAL A 134 5.59 15.61 -22.66
N ARG A 135 6.78 15.01 -22.51
CA ARG A 135 8.04 15.61 -23.00
C ARG A 135 8.10 15.68 -24.52
N PHE A 136 7.49 14.74 -25.24
CA PHE A 136 7.43 14.77 -26.70
C PHE A 136 6.48 15.83 -27.25
N GLU A 137 5.40 16.14 -26.53
CA GLU A 137 4.47 17.18 -26.96
C GLU A 137 4.95 18.61 -26.65
N HIS A 138 5.66 18.83 -25.54
CA HIS A 138 5.93 20.19 -25.06
C HIS A 138 7.40 20.65 -25.09
N GLY A 139 8.36 19.87 -25.60
CA GLY A 139 9.74 20.34 -25.81
C GLY A 139 10.44 20.98 -24.61
N THR A 140 9.96 20.72 -23.38
CA THR A 140 10.40 21.41 -22.16
C THR A 140 10.87 20.38 -21.13
N ILE A 141 12.01 20.67 -20.49
CA ILE A 141 12.58 19.89 -19.39
C ILE A 141 11.57 19.92 -18.23
N CYS A 142 11.07 18.76 -17.83
CA CYS A 142 10.25 18.63 -16.62
C CYS A 142 11.08 18.97 -15.39
N ILE A 143 11.04 20.24 -14.96
CA ILE A 143 11.21 20.58 -13.56
C ILE A 143 9.90 20.14 -12.90
N LEU A 144 9.88 18.91 -12.37
CA LEU A 144 8.80 18.52 -11.44
C LEU A 144 8.79 19.57 -10.32
N PRO A 145 7.62 20.13 -9.95
CA PRO A 145 7.55 21.02 -8.79
C PRO A 145 8.13 20.29 -7.57
N ARG A 146 8.92 21.00 -6.76
CA ARG A 146 9.69 20.44 -5.62
C ARG A 146 8.86 19.55 -4.67
N SER A 147 7.54 19.72 -4.63
CA SER A 147 6.60 18.88 -3.89
C SER A 147 6.54 17.41 -4.36
N PHE A 148 6.87 17.10 -5.61
CA PHE A 148 6.95 15.73 -6.15
C PHE A 148 8.37 15.14 -6.16
N GLN A 149 9.38 15.94 -5.81
CA GLN A 149 10.79 15.55 -5.88
C GLN A 149 11.20 14.58 -4.75
N ILE A 150 10.33 14.36 -3.77
CA ILE A 150 10.51 13.39 -2.68
C ILE A 150 10.33 11.93 -3.17
N LEU A 151 9.71 11.72 -4.34
CA LEU A 151 9.49 10.39 -4.93
C LEU A 151 10.52 10.00 -6.03
N MET A 152 11.59 10.78 -6.16
CA MET A 152 12.61 10.67 -7.21
C MET A 152 14.03 10.76 -6.62
N SER A 153 14.34 9.92 -5.63
CA SER A 153 15.72 9.55 -5.31
C SER A 153 15.83 8.03 -5.29
N CYS A 154 15.72 7.44 -6.48
CA CYS A 154 16.38 6.18 -6.79
C CYS A 154 17.66 6.56 -7.52
N ARG A 155 18.78 6.40 -6.83
CA ARG A 155 20.12 6.31 -7.42
C ARG A 155 20.16 5.12 -8.38
#